data_AF-A0A969XSX5-F1
#
_entry.id   AF-A0A969XSX5-F1
#
_cell.length_a   1.000
_cell.length_b   1.000
_cell.length_c   1.000
_cell.angle_alpha   90.00
_cell.angle_beta   90.00
_cell.angle_gamma   90.00
#
_symmetry.space_group_name_H-M   'P 1'
#
loop_
_entity.id
_entity.type
_entity.pdbx_description
1 polymer ?
#
loop_
_entity_poly.entity_id
_entity_poly.type
_entity_poly.pdbx_seq_one_letter_code
_entity_poly.pdbx_strand_id
1 'polypeptide(L)'
;MGSYRSQDEALTGLARQLTDAYGEARTREDQDFACEAIAEYLSEFREIAPSEALLALLDLPLTVETYPLVDDAQVTLAARGPAVVGLLLAASMGEVYDPAGPAAERAAETIGLLRTDEASAGLCGVLCADTDGWLKPAAVEALIGLGAAAEADLLTVLDDPEGGDWAAIALERLRRQREHGDRLAGEDRGDANEEAIGQGRGDEGTAATGAAGLPGAAPAPGDVL
;
A
#
# COMPACT_ATOMS: atom_id res chain seq x y z
N MET A 1 13.35 -9.76 -36.50
CA MET A 1 13.24 -8.99 -35.25
C MET A 1 11.80 -9.07 -34.75
N GLY A 2 11.43 -10.13 -34.03
CA GLY A 2 10.04 -10.34 -33.56
C GLY A 2 9.91 -11.31 -32.38
N SER A 3 10.98 -11.50 -31.60
CA SER A 3 11.04 -12.54 -30.55
C SER A 3 10.76 -12.01 -29.14
N TYR A 4 11.03 -10.73 -28.86
CA TYR A 4 10.94 -10.17 -27.51
C TYR A 4 9.50 -10.03 -27.01
N ARG A 5 8.59 -9.45 -27.83
CA ARG A 5 7.15 -9.38 -27.47
C ARG A 5 6.51 -10.75 -27.22
N SER A 6 6.89 -11.76 -28.01
CA SER A 6 6.40 -13.13 -27.82
C SER A 6 6.92 -13.76 -26.53
N GLN A 7 8.11 -13.36 -26.06
CA GLN A 7 8.69 -13.87 -24.81
C GLN A 7 8.07 -13.15 -23.61
N ASP A 8 7.85 -11.83 -23.68
CA ASP A 8 7.19 -11.06 -22.62
C ASP A 8 5.74 -11.53 -22.41
N GLU A 9 4.99 -11.74 -23.50
CA GLU A 9 3.65 -12.31 -23.46
C GLU A 9 3.65 -13.72 -22.85
N ALA A 10 4.65 -14.55 -23.18
CA ALA A 10 4.79 -15.89 -22.62
C ALA A 10 5.09 -15.86 -21.11
N LEU A 11 5.99 -14.98 -20.66
CA LEU A 11 6.31 -14.83 -19.23
C LEU A 11 5.13 -14.28 -18.43
N THR A 12 4.35 -13.36 -19.01
CA THR A 12 3.11 -12.85 -18.42
C THR A 12 2.06 -13.94 -18.33
N GLY A 13 1.87 -14.70 -19.40
CA GLY A 13 0.95 -15.84 -19.44
C GLY A 13 1.33 -16.94 -18.44
N LEU A 14 2.62 -17.24 -18.31
CA LEU A 14 3.12 -18.22 -17.35
C LEU A 14 2.88 -17.77 -15.91
N ALA A 15 3.25 -16.53 -15.54
CA ALA A 15 3.00 -16.01 -14.20
C ALA A 15 1.52 -16.13 -13.82
N ARG A 16 0.62 -15.81 -14.77
CA ARG A 16 -0.82 -15.92 -14.56
C ARG A 16 -1.29 -17.36 -14.39
N GLN A 17 -0.83 -18.27 -15.25
CA GLN A 17 -1.13 -19.70 -15.12
C GLN A 17 -0.69 -20.26 -13.77
N LEU A 18 0.44 -19.81 -13.25
CA LEU A 18 0.94 -20.24 -11.94
C LEU A 18 0.08 -19.67 -10.80
N THR A 19 -0.29 -18.39 -10.85
CA THR A 19 -1.22 -17.78 -9.89
C THR A 19 -2.58 -18.47 -9.91
N ASP A 20 -3.15 -18.72 -11.09
CA ASP A 20 -4.42 -19.42 -11.26
C ASP A 20 -4.33 -20.86 -10.75
N ALA A 21 -3.23 -21.57 -11.05
CA ALA A 21 -3.00 -22.93 -10.56
C ALA A 21 -2.97 -22.99 -9.03
N TYR A 22 -2.37 -21.99 -8.35
CA TYR A 22 -2.44 -21.89 -6.91
C TYR A 22 -3.87 -21.64 -6.41
N GLY A 23 -4.60 -20.71 -7.03
CA GLY A 23 -5.98 -20.37 -6.66
C GLY A 23 -6.98 -21.51 -6.86
N GLU A 24 -6.75 -22.36 -7.88
CA GLU A 24 -7.60 -23.50 -8.24
C GLU A 24 -7.19 -24.81 -7.54
N ALA A 25 -6.03 -24.85 -6.89
CA ALA A 25 -5.49 -26.02 -6.21
C ALA A 25 -6.46 -26.52 -5.12
N ARG A 26 -6.76 -27.83 -5.16
CA ARG A 26 -7.75 -28.46 -4.25
C ARG A 26 -7.12 -29.08 -3.02
N THR A 27 -5.82 -29.31 -3.06
CA THR A 27 -5.06 -29.94 -1.98
C THR A 27 -3.90 -29.06 -1.57
N ARG A 28 -3.40 -29.27 -0.35
CA ARG A 28 -2.22 -28.56 0.13
C ARG A 28 -0.97 -28.94 -0.67
N GLU A 29 -0.84 -30.20 -1.09
CA GLU A 29 0.28 -30.65 -1.92
C GLU A 29 0.30 -29.92 -3.28
N ASP A 30 -0.86 -29.70 -3.90
CA ASP A 30 -0.96 -28.94 -5.15
C ASP A 30 -0.61 -27.45 -4.94
N GLN A 31 -1.02 -26.87 -3.81
CA GLN A 31 -0.66 -25.50 -3.43
C GLN A 31 0.85 -25.35 -3.18
N ASP A 32 1.46 -26.30 -2.47
CA ASP A 32 2.90 -26.32 -2.20
C ASP A 32 3.68 -26.44 -3.52
N PHE A 33 3.24 -27.30 -4.44
CA PHE A 33 3.83 -27.42 -5.77
C PHE A 33 3.72 -26.13 -6.59
N ALA A 34 2.55 -25.47 -6.56
CA ALA A 34 2.37 -24.18 -7.23
C ALA A 34 3.26 -23.09 -6.64
N CYS A 35 3.39 -23.03 -5.30
CA CYS A 35 4.32 -22.13 -4.62
C CYS A 35 5.77 -22.36 -5.04
N GLU A 36 6.22 -23.62 -5.12
CA GLU A 36 7.58 -23.96 -5.58
C GLU A 36 7.81 -23.50 -7.03
N ALA A 37 6.84 -23.72 -7.91
CA ALA A 37 6.92 -23.29 -9.31
C ALA A 37 6.94 -21.75 -9.46
N ILE A 38 6.19 -21.02 -8.64
CA ILE A 38 6.23 -19.54 -8.60
C ILE A 38 7.59 -19.06 -8.06
N ALA A 39 8.12 -19.71 -7.03
CA ALA A 39 9.44 -19.38 -6.49
C ALA A 39 10.55 -19.61 -7.52
N GLU A 40 10.48 -20.70 -8.28
CA GLU A 40 11.39 -20.98 -9.40
C GLU A 40 11.26 -19.90 -10.49
N TYR A 41 10.04 -19.55 -10.87
CA TYR A 41 9.77 -18.46 -11.81
C TYR A 41 10.40 -17.14 -11.37
N LEU A 42 10.18 -16.72 -10.12
CA LEU A 42 10.77 -15.49 -9.59
C LEU A 42 12.29 -15.56 -9.55
N SER A 43 12.85 -16.70 -9.10
CA SER A 43 14.30 -16.89 -9.05
C SER A 43 14.96 -16.81 -10.42
N GLU A 44 14.29 -17.28 -11.48
CA GLU A 44 14.85 -17.30 -12.83
C GLU A 44 14.58 -15.99 -13.59
N PHE A 45 13.39 -15.41 -13.43
CA PHE A 45 12.89 -14.38 -14.35
C PHE A 45 12.65 -13.01 -13.73
N ARG A 46 12.68 -12.80 -12.40
CA ARG A 46 12.23 -11.52 -11.79
C ARG A 46 12.89 -10.26 -12.36
N GLU A 47 14.16 -10.34 -12.75
CA GLU A 47 14.93 -9.21 -13.30
C GLU A 47 14.58 -8.90 -14.76
N ILE A 48 14.10 -9.89 -15.51
CA ILE A 48 13.86 -9.79 -16.96
C ILE A 48 12.38 -9.89 -17.34
N ALA A 49 11.53 -10.37 -16.43
CA ALA A 49 10.09 -10.49 -16.65
C ALA A 49 9.47 -9.10 -16.88
N PRO A 50 8.44 -8.98 -17.73
CA PRO A 50 7.68 -7.73 -17.86
C PRO A 50 6.95 -7.41 -16.54
N SER A 51 6.59 -6.15 -16.35
CA SER A 51 6.01 -5.68 -15.08
C SER A 51 4.63 -6.29 -14.85
N GLU A 52 3.90 -6.54 -15.92
CA GLU A 52 2.60 -7.21 -15.96
C GLU A 52 2.69 -8.64 -15.39
N ALA A 53 3.81 -9.34 -15.63
CA ALA A 53 4.00 -10.68 -15.10
C ALA A 53 4.19 -10.67 -13.58
N LEU A 54 4.98 -9.72 -13.05
CA LEU A 54 5.11 -9.54 -11.60
C LEU A 54 3.80 -9.06 -10.98
N LEU A 55 3.03 -8.22 -11.70
CA LEU A 55 1.74 -7.73 -11.23
C LEU A 55 0.73 -8.86 -11.09
N ALA A 56 0.74 -9.86 -11.98
CA ALA A 56 -0.11 -11.05 -11.87
C ALA A 56 0.19 -11.89 -10.61
N LEU A 57 1.40 -11.81 -10.04
CA LEU A 57 1.72 -12.50 -8.77
C LEU A 57 1.13 -11.76 -7.56
N LEU A 58 0.77 -10.48 -7.72
CA LEU A 58 0.02 -9.70 -6.72
C LEU A 58 -1.45 -10.11 -6.64
N ASP A 59 -1.88 -11.20 -7.27
CA ASP A 59 -3.21 -11.80 -7.06
C ASP A 59 -3.19 -13.00 -6.09
N LEU A 60 -2.01 -13.52 -5.72
CA LEU A 60 -1.89 -14.65 -4.78
C LEU A 60 -2.48 -14.30 -3.40
N PRO A 61 -3.35 -15.11 -2.78
CA PRO A 61 -3.86 -14.81 -1.44
C PRO A 61 -2.71 -14.77 -0.43
N LEU A 62 -2.78 -13.92 0.59
CA LEU A 62 -1.71 -13.80 1.58
C LEU A 62 -1.78 -14.93 2.62
N THR A 63 -0.92 -15.93 2.46
CA THR A 63 -0.66 -16.99 3.43
C THR A 63 0.80 -16.94 3.87
N VAL A 64 1.19 -17.82 4.80
CA VAL A 64 2.59 -17.92 5.23
C VAL A 64 3.52 -18.28 4.07
N GLU A 65 3.02 -19.09 3.14
CA GLU A 65 3.76 -19.64 2.01
C GLU A 65 3.85 -18.64 0.83
N THR A 66 2.78 -17.91 0.54
CA THR A 66 2.72 -16.98 -0.61
C THR A 66 3.20 -15.58 -0.28
N TYR A 67 3.17 -15.16 0.99
CA TYR A 67 3.63 -13.83 1.41
C TYR A 67 5.04 -13.49 0.92
N PRO A 68 6.07 -14.37 1.06
CA PRO A 68 7.41 -14.08 0.55
C PRO A 68 7.47 -13.91 -0.97
N LEU A 69 6.61 -14.61 -1.72
CA LEU A 69 6.55 -14.53 -3.18
C LEU A 69 5.96 -13.19 -3.64
N VAL A 70 4.90 -12.76 -2.95
CA VAL A 70 4.25 -11.46 -3.18
C VAL A 70 5.21 -10.34 -2.81
N ASP A 71 5.88 -10.43 -1.66
CA ASP A 71 6.87 -9.44 -1.20
C ASP A 71 8.02 -9.29 -2.21
N ASP A 72 8.59 -10.40 -2.71
CA ASP A 72 9.64 -10.35 -3.75
C ASP A 72 9.14 -9.69 -5.04
N ALA A 73 7.90 -9.97 -5.45
CA ALA A 73 7.28 -9.32 -6.61
C ALA A 73 7.07 -7.80 -6.39
N GLN A 74 6.56 -7.38 -5.22
CA GLN A 74 6.35 -5.96 -4.89
C GLN A 74 7.68 -5.21 -4.82
N VAL A 75 8.69 -5.76 -4.14
CA VAL A 75 10.02 -5.17 -4.05
C VAL A 75 10.65 -5.06 -5.43
N THR A 76 10.53 -6.09 -6.26
CA THR A 76 11.06 -6.09 -7.62
C THR A 76 10.34 -5.08 -8.51
N LEU A 77 9.01 -4.94 -8.39
CA LEU A 77 8.23 -3.92 -9.10
C LEU A 77 8.65 -2.51 -8.68
N ALA A 78 8.74 -2.24 -7.37
CA ALA A 78 9.16 -0.95 -6.85
C ALA A 78 10.58 -0.57 -7.31
N ALA A 79 11.49 -1.55 -7.38
CA ALA A 79 12.85 -1.35 -7.88
C ALA A 79 12.94 -0.94 -9.36
N ARG A 80 11.85 -1.10 -10.14
CA ARG A 80 11.76 -0.59 -11.53
C ARG A 80 11.52 0.91 -11.60
N GLY A 81 11.18 1.54 -10.46
CA GLY A 81 11.06 2.99 -10.34
C GLY A 81 9.91 3.59 -11.16
N PRO A 82 10.05 4.82 -11.69
CA PRO A 82 8.94 5.60 -12.24
C PRO A 82 8.15 4.91 -13.36
N ALA A 83 8.80 4.05 -14.14
CA ALA A 83 8.22 3.43 -15.34
C ALA A 83 7.03 2.50 -15.03
N VAL A 84 6.95 1.97 -13.80
CA VAL A 84 5.92 1.01 -13.40
C VAL A 84 4.67 1.68 -12.80
N VAL A 85 4.76 2.97 -12.46
CA VAL A 85 3.72 3.70 -11.74
C VAL A 85 2.40 3.73 -12.50
N GLY A 86 2.42 3.96 -13.82
CA GLY A 86 1.20 3.96 -14.63
C GLY A 86 0.48 2.60 -14.60
N LEU A 87 1.23 1.51 -14.69
CA LEU A 87 0.69 0.15 -14.60
C LEU A 87 0.11 -0.14 -13.21
N LEU A 88 0.85 0.21 -12.14
CA LEU A 88 0.38 0.02 -10.77
C LEU A 88 -0.86 0.87 -10.46
N LEU A 89 -0.91 2.11 -10.97
CA LEU A 89 -2.06 2.99 -10.80
C LEU A 89 -3.29 2.39 -11.49
N ALA A 90 -3.14 1.89 -12.71
CA ALA A 90 -4.21 1.18 -13.41
C ALA A 90 -4.69 -0.05 -12.63
N ALA A 91 -3.76 -0.87 -12.13
CA ALA A 91 -4.10 -2.04 -11.33
C ALA A 91 -4.81 -1.66 -10.02
N SER A 92 -4.38 -0.59 -9.35
CA SER A 92 -5.01 -0.11 -8.12
C SER A 92 -6.46 0.35 -8.30
N MET A 93 -6.84 0.72 -9.52
CA MET A 93 -8.21 1.06 -9.89
C MET A 93 -9.06 -0.16 -10.28
N GLY A 94 -8.50 -1.36 -10.26
CA GLY A 94 -9.18 -2.59 -10.69
C GLY A 94 -9.31 -2.72 -12.21
N GLU A 95 -8.59 -1.89 -12.97
CA GLU A 95 -8.62 -1.89 -14.45
C GLU A 95 -7.67 -2.95 -15.04
N VAL A 96 -6.81 -3.52 -14.19
CA VAL A 96 -5.92 -4.62 -14.55
C VAL A 96 -6.21 -5.79 -13.61
N TYR A 97 -6.54 -6.95 -14.20
CA TYR A 97 -6.89 -8.20 -13.52
C TYR A 97 -8.25 -8.18 -12.80
N ASP A 98 -8.56 -9.22 -12.02
CA ASP A 98 -9.87 -9.37 -11.38
C ASP A 98 -10.11 -8.19 -10.42
N PRO A 99 -11.11 -7.33 -10.65
CA PRO A 99 -11.38 -6.17 -9.80
C PRO A 99 -11.82 -6.57 -8.37
N ALA A 100 -12.22 -7.83 -8.15
CA ALA A 100 -12.49 -8.37 -6.83
C ALA A 100 -11.24 -9.02 -6.17
N GLY A 101 -10.12 -9.03 -6.88
CA GLY A 101 -8.87 -9.63 -6.45
C GLY A 101 -8.04 -8.71 -5.54
N PRO A 102 -7.13 -9.30 -4.75
CA PRO A 102 -6.21 -8.57 -3.87
C PRO A 102 -5.14 -7.73 -4.61
N ALA A 103 -5.04 -7.78 -5.94
CA ALA A 103 -4.07 -7.00 -6.70
C ALA A 103 -4.27 -5.48 -6.60
N ALA A 104 -5.51 -4.99 -6.48
CA ALA A 104 -5.75 -3.54 -6.47
C ALA A 104 -5.13 -2.86 -5.23
N GLU A 105 -5.40 -3.40 -4.04
CA GLU A 105 -4.81 -2.91 -2.79
C GLU A 105 -3.28 -3.04 -2.81
N ARG A 106 -2.76 -4.20 -3.24
CA ARG A 106 -1.32 -4.43 -3.30
C ARG A 106 -0.59 -3.59 -4.34
N ALA A 107 -1.24 -3.24 -5.44
CA ALA A 107 -0.67 -2.32 -6.41
C ALA A 107 -0.51 -0.92 -5.80
N ALA A 108 -1.51 -0.45 -5.04
CA ALA A 108 -1.42 0.81 -4.30
C ALA A 108 -0.33 0.77 -3.22
N GLU A 109 -0.22 -0.33 -2.46
CA GLU A 109 0.87 -0.54 -1.49
C GLU A 109 2.24 -0.51 -2.19
N THR A 110 2.36 -1.15 -3.35
CA THR A 110 3.60 -1.17 -4.13
C THR A 110 4.00 0.24 -4.55
N ILE A 111 3.05 1.11 -4.94
CA ILE A 111 3.34 2.53 -5.21
C ILE A 111 3.95 3.21 -3.97
N GLY A 112 3.46 2.88 -2.78
CA GLY A 112 3.98 3.38 -1.51
C GLY A 112 5.40 2.90 -1.15
N LEU A 113 5.89 1.85 -1.80
CA LEU A 113 7.28 1.37 -1.64
C LEU A 113 8.29 2.14 -2.49
N LEU A 114 7.84 2.84 -3.54
CA LEU A 114 8.75 3.66 -4.35
C LEU A 114 9.29 4.84 -3.55
N ARG A 115 10.48 5.30 -3.91
CA ARG A 115 10.98 6.59 -3.40
C ARG A 115 10.05 7.70 -3.87
N THR A 116 9.85 8.72 -3.04
CA THR A 116 8.89 9.79 -3.31
C THR A 116 9.16 10.52 -4.62
N ASP A 117 10.44 10.73 -4.97
CA ASP A 117 10.87 11.31 -6.25
C ASP A 117 10.51 10.41 -7.44
N GLU A 118 10.63 9.09 -7.28
CA GLU A 118 10.29 8.13 -8.33
C GLU A 118 8.78 8.01 -8.54
N ALA A 119 8.02 7.96 -7.45
CA ALA A 119 6.56 7.96 -7.49
C ALA A 119 6.04 9.24 -8.16
N SER A 120 6.54 10.41 -7.73
CA SER A 120 6.20 11.72 -8.30
C SER A 120 6.52 11.79 -9.79
N ALA A 121 7.74 11.42 -10.20
CA ALA A 121 8.14 11.38 -11.60
C ALA A 121 7.26 10.44 -12.45
N GLY A 122 6.91 9.26 -11.91
CA GLY A 122 6.06 8.30 -12.59
C GLY A 122 4.63 8.81 -12.78
N LEU A 123 4.05 9.42 -11.75
CA LEU A 123 2.72 10.03 -11.82
C LEU A 123 2.67 11.22 -12.79
N CYS A 124 3.71 12.05 -12.81
CA CYS A 124 3.87 13.11 -13.82
C CYS A 124 3.96 12.51 -15.24
N GLY A 125 4.67 11.39 -15.41
CA GLY A 125 4.69 10.65 -16.67
C GLY A 125 3.30 10.19 -17.14
N VAL A 126 2.42 9.81 -16.20
CA VAL A 126 1.02 9.48 -16.49
C VAL A 126 0.23 10.70 -16.99
N LEU A 127 0.49 11.89 -16.44
CA LEU A 127 -0.16 13.12 -16.91
C LEU A 127 0.23 13.49 -18.34
N CYS A 128 1.52 13.34 -18.67
CA CYS A 128 2.09 13.60 -20.00
C CYS A 128 1.77 12.53 -21.03
N ALA A 129 1.21 11.38 -20.63
CA ALA A 129 0.91 10.30 -21.56
C ALA A 129 -0.25 10.68 -22.52
N ASP A 130 -0.04 10.41 -23.81
CA ASP A 130 -1.03 10.51 -24.89
C ASP A 130 -1.98 9.29 -24.90
N THR A 131 -2.55 8.97 -23.74
CA THR A 131 -3.49 7.86 -23.55
C THR A 131 -4.84 8.40 -23.12
N ASP A 132 -5.90 7.60 -23.34
CA ASP A 132 -7.26 7.86 -22.84
C ASP A 132 -7.14 8.33 -21.38
N GLY A 133 -7.45 9.61 -21.12
CA GLY A 133 -7.03 10.33 -19.91
C GLY A 133 -7.66 9.84 -18.60
N TRP A 134 -8.18 8.62 -18.54
CA TRP A 134 -8.87 8.02 -17.41
C TRP A 134 -7.96 7.85 -16.18
N LEU A 135 -6.65 7.64 -16.38
CA LEU A 135 -5.67 7.59 -15.29
C LEU A 135 -5.28 8.97 -14.74
N LYS A 136 -5.44 10.04 -15.53
CA LYS A 136 -4.96 11.38 -15.17
C LYS A 136 -5.61 11.93 -13.89
N PRO A 137 -6.93 11.77 -13.65
CA PRO A 137 -7.53 12.13 -12.37
C PRO A 137 -6.91 11.41 -11.17
N ALA A 138 -6.70 10.09 -11.27
CA ALA A 138 -6.11 9.31 -10.18
C ALA A 138 -4.65 9.71 -9.93
N ALA A 139 -3.89 9.98 -11.00
CA ALA A 139 -2.53 10.48 -10.89
C ALA A 139 -2.47 11.86 -10.21
N VAL A 140 -3.41 12.76 -10.51
CA VAL A 140 -3.55 14.05 -9.83
C VAL A 140 -3.83 13.88 -8.34
N GLU A 141 -4.78 13.04 -7.95
CA GLU A 141 -5.06 12.81 -6.52
C GLU A 141 -3.85 12.22 -5.78
N ALA A 142 -3.12 11.29 -6.42
CA ALA A 142 -1.91 10.71 -5.85
C ALA A 142 -0.79 11.76 -5.69
N LEU A 143 -0.56 12.62 -6.70
CA LEU A 143 0.40 13.72 -6.64
C LEU A 143 0.04 14.74 -5.55
N ILE A 144 -1.25 15.02 -5.36
CA ILE A 144 -1.74 15.86 -4.26
C ILE A 144 -1.43 15.19 -2.91
N GLY A 145 -1.62 13.88 -2.80
CA GLY A 145 -1.28 13.10 -1.61
C GLY A 145 0.22 13.15 -1.25
N LEU A 146 1.11 13.27 -2.24
CA LEU A 146 2.55 13.49 -2.02
C LEU A 146 2.89 14.89 -1.50
N GLY A 147 1.96 15.85 -1.64
CA GLY A 147 2.10 17.19 -1.10
C GLY A 147 3.25 17.98 -1.75
N ALA A 148 4.00 18.70 -0.91
CA ALA A 148 5.09 19.58 -1.36
C ALA A 148 6.21 18.86 -2.12
N ALA A 149 6.35 17.53 -1.94
CA ALA A 149 7.36 16.74 -2.64
C ALA A 149 7.11 16.68 -4.15
N ALA A 150 5.84 16.75 -4.58
CA ALA A 150 5.47 16.71 -5.99
C ALA A 150 5.48 18.08 -6.69
N GLU A 151 5.56 19.20 -5.94
CA GLU A 151 5.45 20.55 -6.51
C GLU A 151 6.53 20.84 -7.56
N ALA A 152 7.77 20.42 -7.30
CA ALA A 152 8.88 20.66 -8.22
C ALA A 152 8.66 19.95 -9.57
N ASP A 153 8.24 18.68 -9.53
CA ASP A 153 8.01 17.88 -10.74
C ASP A 153 6.79 18.40 -11.52
N LEU A 154 5.70 18.74 -10.82
CA LEU A 154 4.50 19.34 -11.42
C LEU A 154 4.82 20.65 -12.17
N LEU A 155 5.70 21.49 -11.63
CA LEU A 155 6.13 22.72 -12.31
C LEU A 155 6.86 22.42 -13.63
N THR A 156 7.58 21.31 -13.73
CA THR A 156 8.24 20.91 -14.99
C THR A 156 7.27 20.42 -16.06
N VAL A 157 6.09 19.96 -15.67
CA VAL A 157 5.05 19.43 -16.57
C VAL A 157 4.15 20.54 -17.13
N LEU A 158 4.17 21.75 -16.57
CA LEU A 158 3.24 22.83 -16.97
C LEU A 158 3.28 23.20 -18.45
N ASP A 159 4.45 23.08 -19.09
CA ASP A 159 4.63 23.39 -20.51
C ASP A 159 4.32 22.18 -21.43
N ASP A 160 3.96 21.03 -20.87
CA ASP A 160 3.60 19.83 -21.61
C ASP A 160 2.19 19.96 -22.20
N PRO A 161 1.98 19.67 -23.50
CA PRO A 161 0.67 19.84 -24.15
C PRO A 161 -0.40 18.89 -23.62
N GLU A 162 -0.02 17.70 -23.11
CA GLU A 162 -0.93 16.68 -22.62
C GLU A 162 -1.11 16.73 -21.10
N GLY A 163 -0.05 17.11 -20.38
CA GLY A 163 0.03 17.12 -18.93
C GLY A 163 -0.18 18.49 -18.28
N GLY A 164 0.02 19.59 -19.01
CA GLY A 164 0.08 20.95 -18.45
C GLY A 164 -1.19 21.37 -17.71
N ASP A 165 -2.36 21.12 -18.30
CA ASP A 165 -3.66 21.43 -17.68
C ASP A 165 -3.88 20.62 -16.39
N TRP A 166 -3.48 19.34 -16.38
CA TRP A 166 -3.60 18.47 -15.21
C TRP A 166 -2.62 18.87 -14.11
N ALA A 167 -1.40 19.25 -14.48
CA ALA A 167 -0.41 19.76 -13.54
C ALA A 167 -0.87 21.08 -12.89
N ALA A 168 -1.48 21.98 -13.67
CA ALA A 168 -2.07 23.21 -13.16
C ALA A 168 -3.21 22.92 -12.15
N ILE A 169 -4.06 21.94 -12.42
CA ILE A 169 -5.11 21.49 -11.49
C ILE A 169 -4.51 20.99 -10.17
N ALA A 170 -3.47 20.14 -10.24
CA ALA A 170 -2.81 19.59 -9.06
C ALA A 170 -2.17 20.70 -8.21
N LEU A 171 -1.41 21.61 -8.84
CA LEU A 171 -0.75 22.73 -8.17
C LEU A 171 -1.73 23.69 -7.49
N GLU A 172 -2.84 24.02 -8.15
CA GLU A 172 -3.89 24.86 -7.57
C GLU A 172 -4.53 24.19 -6.34
N ARG A 173 -4.75 22.86 -6.38
CA ARG A 173 -5.28 22.12 -5.23
C ARG A 173 -4.28 22.05 -4.07
N LEU A 174 -3.01 21.78 -4.35
CA LEU A 174 -1.93 21.81 -3.35
C LEU A 174 -1.83 23.20 -2.68
N ARG A 175 -1.93 24.27 -3.48
CA ARG A 175 -1.99 25.64 -2.96
C ARG A 175 -3.18 25.86 -2.02
N ARG A 176 -4.39 25.45 -2.42
CA ARG A 176 -5.59 25.56 -1.57
C ARG A 176 -5.47 24.75 -0.28
N GLN A 177 -4.90 23.55 -0.33
CA GLN A 177 -4.64 22.74 0.86
C GLN A 177 -3.70 23.44 1.84
N ARG A 178 -2.67 24.13 1.37
CA ARG A 178 -1.81 24.96 2.24
C ARG A 178 -2.55 26.17 2.81
N GLU A 179 -3.32 26.88 1.98
CA GLU A 179 -4.04 28.09 2.40
C GLU A 179 -5.22 27.81 3.35
N HIS A 180 -5.80 26.62 3.33
CA HIS A 180 -7.03 26.29 4.07
C HIS A 180 -6.91 25.06 5.01
N GLY A 181 -5.93 24.19 4.83
CA GLY A 181 -5.71 23.00 5.66
C GLY A 181 -5.07 23.30 7.01
N ASP A 182 -4.32 24.40 7.13
CA ASP A 182 -3.62 24.80 8.35
C ASP A 182 -4.56 25.33 9.47
N ARG A 183 -5.87 25.44 9.21
CA ARG A 183 -6.86 25.87 10.22
C ARG A 183 -7.36 24.76 11.14
N LEU A 184 -7.16 23.49 10.82
CA LEU A 184 -7.72 22.36 11.60
C LEU A 184 -6.68 21.58 12.41
N ALA A 185 -5.38 21.87 12.28
CA ALA A 185 -4.32 21.19 13.03
C ALA A 185 -3.85 21.95 14.30
N GLY A 186 -4.46 23.11 14.60
CA GLY A 186 -4.03 24.03 15.67
C GLY A 186 -4.88 24.04 16.94
N GLU A 187 -5.99 23.29 17.02
CA GLU A 187 -6.88 23.24 18.19
C GLU A 187 -6.73 21.92 18.97
N ASP A 188 -5.51 21.57 19.36
CA ASP A 188 -5.28 20.63 20.47
C ASP A 188 -4.00 20.99 21.24
N ARG A 189 -3.88 22.27 21.62
CA ARG A 189 -2.88 22.73 22.58
C ARG A 189 -3.57 23.21 23.85
N GLY A 190 -3.74 22.26 24.76
CA GLY A 190 -3.42 22.43 26.18
C GLY A 190 -4.33 23.38 26.95
N ASP A 191 -5.41 22.82 27.50
CA ASP A 191 -5.94 23.28 28.79
C ASP A 191 -5.50 22.28 29.87
N ALA A 192 -4.18 22.21 30.05
CA ALA A 192 -3.55 21.50 31.16
C ALA A 192 -2.82 22.52 32.04
N ASN A 193 -3.51 22.86 33.13
CA ASN A 193 -2.97 23.07 34.47
C ASN A 193 -2.48 24.49 34.84
N GLU A 194 -3.20 25.13 35.76
CA GLU A 194 -2.75 25.58 37.10
C GLU A 194 -3.84 26.54 37.63
N GLU A 195 -4.47 26.27 38.78
CA GLU A 195 -3.90 26.71 40.05
C GLU A 195 -4.25 25.79 41.24
N ALA A 196 -3.24 25.70 42.10
CA ALA A 196 -3.13 24.86 43.28
C ALA A 196 -3.81 25.43 44.53
N ILE A 197 -4.36 24.53 45.34
CA ILE A 197 -4.23 24.41 46.81
C ILE A 197 -4.53 25.66 47.66
N GLY A 198 -5.62 25.59 48.44
CA GLY A 198 -5.86 26.41 49.62
C GLY A 198 -6.75 25.71 50.65
N GLN A 199 -6.16 25.34 51.80
CA GLN A 199 -6.74 24.60 52.92
C GLN A 199 -7.92 25.33 53.61
N GLY A 200 -8.92 24.55 54.06
CA GLY A 200 -9.95 24.96 55.02
C GLY A 200 -10.47 23.74 55.80
N ARG A 201 -10.42 23.82 57.12
CA ARG A 201 -10.43 22.74 58.13
C ARG A 201 -11.80 22.58 58.82
N GLY A 202 -12.16 21.35 59.20
CA GLY A 202 -13.21 20.99 60.20
C GLY A 202 -13.82 19.61 59.92
N ASP A 203 -13.42 18.51 60.59
CA ASP A 203 -14.00 17.91 61.82
C ASP A 203 -15.51 17.54 61.66
N GLU A 204 -16.05 16.34 61.92
CA GLU A 204 -15.75 15.19 62.80
C GLU A 204 -16.43 13.90 62.23
N GLY A 205 -16.10 12.69 62.74
CA GLY A 205 -17.11 11.61 62.85
C GLY A 205 -16.80 10.18 62.37
N THR A 206 -15.85 9.50 63.02
CA THR A 206 -15.92 8.12 63.59
C THR A 206 -16.35 6.86 62.79
N ALA A 207 -15.53 5.80 62.98
CA ALA A 207 -15.79 4.34 62.95
C ALA A 207 -15.79 3.62 61.57
N ALA A 208 -15.25 2.42 61.36
CA ALA A 208 -14.61 1.41 62.21
C ALA A 208 -13.66 0.51 61.38
N THR A 209 -12.73 -0.10 62.11
CA THR A 209 -11.71 -1.09 61.77
C THR A 209 -12.23 -2.49 61.35
N GLY A 210 -11.43 -3.19 60.52
CA GLY A 210 -11.41 -4.67 60.38
C GLY A 210 -10.71 -5.11 59.09
N ALA A 211 -9.38 -5.25 59.02
CA ALA A 211 -8.55 -6.39 59.43
C ALA A 211 -8.67 -7.67 58.55
N ALA A 212 -7.72 -7.79 57.62
CA ALA A 212 -6.89 -8.96 57.25
C ALA A 212 -7.50 -10.33 56.85
N GLY A 213 -7.03 -10.86 55.72
CA GLY A 213 -6.99 -12.31 55.44
C GLY A 213 -6.81 -12.72 53.97
N LEU A 214 -5.56 -12.87 53.50
CA LEU A 214 -5.14 -13.79 52.41
C LEU A 214 -4.55 -15.05 53.08
N PRO A 215 -4.20 -16.18 52.39
CA PRO A 215 -4.46 -16.68 51.02
C PRO A 215 -4.94 -18.17 51.00
N GLY A 216 -5.18 -18.77 49.81
CA GLY A 216 -5.45 -20.22 49.73
C GLY A 216 -5.49 -20.84 48.32
N ALA A 217 -4.32 -21.31 47.87
CA ALA A 217 -4.02 -22.45 46.98
C ALA A 217 -4.97 -22.91 45.84
N ALA A 218 -4.40 -22.95 44.63
CA ALA A 218 -4.80 -23.78 43.48
C ALA A 218 -4.17 -25.21 43.61
N PRO A 219 -4.16 -26.06 42.55
CA PRO A 219 -5.25 -26.76 41.85
C PRO A 219 -5.01 -28.30 41.87
N ALA A 220 -5.93 -29.13 41.33
CA ALA A 220 -5.61 -30.50 40.88
C ALA A 220 -6.75 -31.18 40.08
N PRO A 221 -6.43 -32.23 39.28
CA PRO A 221 -7.11 -32.62 38.02
C PRO A 221 -7.83 -33.99 38.11
N GLY A 222 -8.45 -34.45 37.01
CA GLY A 222 -8.78 -35.88 36.85
C GLY A 222 -9.83 -36.22 35.79
N ASP A 223 -9.37 -36.90 34.73
CA ASP A 223 -10.13 -37.63 33.70
C ASP A 223 -10.97 -38.81 34.24
N VAL A 224 -11.72 -39.39 33.29
CA VAL A 224 -12.22 -40.78 33.15
C VAL A 224 -13.66 -41.06 33.66
N LEU A 225 -14.64 -41.02 32.74
CA LEU A 225 -15.21 -42.20 32.02
C LEU A 225 -16.28 -41.74 31.01
#